data_AF-W1J6J0-F1
#
_entry.id   AF-W1J6J0-F1
#
_cell.length_a   1.000
_cell.length_b   1.000
_cell.length_c   1.000
_cell.angle_alpha   90.00
_cell.angle_beta   90.00
_cell.angle_gamma   90.00
#
_symmetry.space_group_name_H-M   'P 1'
#
loop_
_entity.id
_entity.type
_entity.pdbx_description
1 polymer ?
#
loop_
_entity_poly.entity_id
_entity_poly.type
_entity_poly.pdbx_seq_one_letter_code
_entity_poly.pdbx_strand_id
1 'polypeptide(L)'
;MGGGSLPISAIAGRRDIMDLYTRGKVIHAGTFNGYPLGLAAIQTTFNMIEKDPGCYDRMGDIMRQISNVFVKAAEAVDLPLVIQGMPTALVYHSQSTPVTSSEGYSDKVKFCDIIIREISKRYGIQFSPLSRIYSNLLMSQDDVRFFEERIFDAMENARKVIDITLKGEFTK
;
A
#
# COMPACT_ATOMS: atom_id res chain seq x y z
N MET A 1 3.79 -2.85 9.70
CA MET A 1 4.53 -4.13 9.65
C MET A 1 4.44 -4.81 11.01
N GLY A 2 3.93 -6.04 11.10
CA GLY A 2 3.73 -6.73 12.38
C GLY A 2 5.01 -7.19 13.09
N GLY A 3 6.17 -7.14 12.44
CA GLY A 3 7.46 -7.58 12.97
C GLY A 3 8.28 -6.52 13.73
N GLY A 4 7.70 -5.38 14.10
CA GLY A 4 8.46 -4.27 14.71
C GLY A 4 9.64 -3.80 13.84
N SER A 5 9.47 -3.84 12.51
CA SER A 5 10.49 -3.54 11.50
C SER A 5 11.67 -4.53 11.44
N LEU A 6 11.61 -5.66 12.12
CA LEU A 6 12.61 -6.72 12.05
C LEU A 6 12.20 -7.86 11.09
N PRO A 7 13.17 -8.54 10.43
CA PRO A 7 12.89 -9.66 9.54
C PRO A 7 12.34 -10.84 10.32
N ILE A 8 11.03 -11.07 10.24
CA ILE A 8 10.37 -12.18 10.93
C ILE A 8 9.16 -12.62 10.12
N SER A 9 8.93 -13.92 10.10
CA SER A 9 7.71 -14.56 9.60
C SER A 9 7.39 -15.76 10.49
N ALA A 10 6.15 -16.22 10.43
CA ALA A 10 5.73 -17.42 11.13
C ALA A 10 4.93 -18.30 10.17
N ILE A 11 5.15 -19.60 10.25
CA ILE A 11 4.28 -20.62 9.66
C ILE A 11 3.39 -21.12 10.78
N ALA A 12 2.07 -20.98 10.61
CA ALA A 12 1.08 -21.43 11.57
C ALA A 12 -0.07 -22.11 10.84
N GLY A 13 -0.79 -22.98 11.52
CA GLY A 13 -1.90 -23.72 10.94
C GLY A 13 -2.48 -24.73 11.92
N ARG A 14 -3.23 -25.70 11.38
CA ARG A 14 -3.82 -26.77 12.19
C ARG A 14 -2.75 -27.60 12.89
N ARG A 15 -3.07 -28.01 14.12
CA ARG A 15 -2.16 -28.79 14.99
C ARG A 15 -1.66 -30.07 14.31
N ASP A 16 -2.54 -30.84 13.69
CA ASP A 16 -2.18 -32.11 13.05
C ASP A 16 -1.16 -31.97 11.90
N ILE A 17 -1.16 -30.80 11.24
CA ILE A 17 -0.16 -30.43 10.23
C ILE A 17 1.13 -29.95 10.90
N MET A 18 1.04 -29.04 11.88
CA MET A 18 2.22 -28.50 12.58
C MET A 18 2.99 -29.58 13.35
N ASP A 19 2.30 -30.62 13.85
CA ASP A 19 2.89 -31.78 14.52
C ASP A 19 3.82 -32.60 13.60
N LEU A 20 3.81 -32.37 12.29
CA LEU A 20 4.81 -32.96 11.38
C LEU A 20 6.21 -32.41 11.65
N TYR A 21 6.34 -31.13 12.03
CA TYR A 21 7.62 -30.54 12.43
C TYR A 21 8.08 -31.10 13.78
N THR A 22 7.18 -31.11 14.78
CA THR A 22 7.48 -31.59 16.14
C THR A 22 7.89 -33.06 16.16
N ARG A 23 7.26 -33.90 15.32
CA ARG A 23 7.61 -35.33 15.18
C ARG A 23 8.83 -35.58 14.30
N GLY A 24 9.49 -34.53 13.79
CA GLY A 24 10.66 -34.66 12.92
C GLY A 24 10.37 -35.24 11.55
N LYS A 25 9.11 -35.29 11.12
CA LYS A 25 8.73 -35.75 9.76
C LYS A 25 9.01 -34.70 8.69
N VAL A 26 9.04 -33.43 9.07
CA VAL A 26 9.41 -32.28 8.23
C VAL A 26 10.42 -31.43 8.99
N ILE A 27 11.51 -31.04 8.31
CA ILE A 27 12.56 -30.20 8.91
C ILE A 27 12.36 -28.75 8.47
N HIS A 28 12.33 -27.83 9.43
CA HIS A 28 12.37 -26.39 9.20
C HIS A 28 13.59 -25.77 9.89
N ALA A 29 14.71 -25.76 9.16
CA ALA A 29 15.96 -25.20 9.64
C ALA A 29 16.11 -23.72 9.26
N GLY A 30 16.94 -22.99 10.00
CA GLY A 30 17.30 -21.61 9.71
C GLY A 30 18.08 -21.00 10.88
N THR A 31 19.24 -20.40 10.60
CA THR A 31 20.13 -19.84 11.62
C THR A 31 19.46 -18.79 12.51
N PHE A 32 18.52 -18.03 11.95
CA PHE A 32 17.80 -16.96 12.64
C PHE A 32 16.37 -17.35 13.04
N ASN A 33 16.00 -18.63 12.95
CA ASN A 33 14.68 -19.05 13.42
C ASN A 33 14.56 -18.80 14.94
N GLY A 34 13.57 -18.00 15.34
CA GLY A 34 13.33 -17.69 16.75
C GLY A 34 14.40 -16.82 17.41
N TYR A 35 15.17 -16.01 16.65
CA TYR A 35 16.18 -15.14 17.23
C TYR A 35 15.58 -14.15 18.27
N PRO A 36 16.21 -13.95 19.44
CA PRO A 36 15.60 -13.23 20.57
C PRO A 36 15.15 -11.80 20.26
N LEU A 37 15.96 -11.05 19.49
CA LEU A 37 15.65 -9.66 19.15
C LEU A 37 14.35 -9.56 18.34
N GLY A 38 14.14 -10.47 17.38
CA GLY A 38 12.93 -10.51 16.58
C GLY A 38 11.71 -10.84 17.43
N LEU A 39 11.82 -11.86 18.27
CA LEU A 39 10.72 -12.26 19.16
C LEU A 39 10.31 -11.14 20.11
N ALA A 40 11.26 -10.40 20.68
CA ALA A 40 10.99 -9.26 21.54
C ALA A 40 10.25 -8.12 20.79
N ALA A 41 10.65 -7.83 19.55
CA ALA A 41 10.01 -6.80 18.74
C ALA A 41 8.55 -7.18 18.37
N ILE A 42 8.29 -8.44 18.02
CA ILE A 42 6.92 -8.92 17.75
C ILE A 42 6.06 -8.86 18.99
N GLN A 43 6.55 -9.39 20.12
CA GLN A 43 5.80 -9.40 21.37
C GLN A 43 5.40 -7.98 21.77
N THR A 44 6.33 -7.03 21.65
CA THR A 44 6.06 -5.61 21.92
C THR A 44 5.03 -5.05 20.94
N THR A 45 5.17 -5.34 19.64
CA THR A 45 4.22 -4.88 18.61
C THR A 45 2.81 -5.39 18.87
N PHE A 46 2.63 -6.68 19.20
CA PHE A 46 1.32 -7.22 19.54
C PHE A 46 0.76 -6.61 20.82
N ASN A 47 1.57 -6.48 21.87
CA ASN A 47 1.15 -5.83 23.10
C ASN A 47 0.65 -4.39 22.88
N MET A 48 1.25 -3.65 21.94
CA MET A 48 0.80 -2.30 21.59
C MET A 48 -0.55 -2.34 20.86
N ILE A 49 -0.73 -3.25 19.91
CA ILE A 49 -1.97 -3.41 19.14
C ILE A 49 -3.12 -3.89 20.04
N GLU A 50 -2.87 -4.88 20.90
CA GLU A 50 -3.89 -5.43 21.82
C GLU A 50 -4.42 -4.40 22.82
N LYS A 51 -3.58 -3.43 23.20
CA LYS A 51 -3.97 -2.31 24.08
C LYS A 51 -4.83 -1.26 23.38
N ASP A 52 -4.92 -1.29 22.06
CA ASP A 52 -5.61 -0.31 21.24
C ASP A 52 -6.48 -1.01 20.17
N PRO A 53 -7.59 -1.63 20.58
CA PRO A 53 -8.43 -2.42 19.67
C PRO A 53 -9.03 -1.60 18.52
N GLY A 54 -9.17 -0.28 18.68
CA GLY A 54 -9.68 0.62 17.64
C GLY A 54 -8.63 1.14 16.66
N CYS A 55 -7.37 0.70 16.77
CA CYS A 55 -6.29 1.22 15.93
C CYS A 55 -6.54 1.01 14.43
N TYR A 56 -7.03 -0.16 14.03
CA TYR A 56 -7.30 -0.49 12.63
C TYR A 56 -8.45 0.31 12.04
N ASP A 57 -9.50 0.58 12.82
CA ASP A 57 -10.62 1.41 12.37
C ASP A 57 -10.17 2.85 12.10
N ARG A 58 -9.39 3.43 13.03
CA ARG A 58 -8.82 4.77 12.85
C ARG A 58 -7.88 4.84 11.64
N MET A 59 -7.05 3.83 11.44
CA MET A 59 -6.21 3.72 10.23
C MET A 59 -7.07 3.67 8.96
N GLY A 60 -8.14 2.87 8.97
CA GLY A 60 -9.08 2.77 7.85
C GLY A 60 -9.81 4.08 7.57
N ASP A 61 -10.22 4.82 8.60
CA ASP A 61 -10.85 6.14 8.47
C ASP A 61 -9.93 7.16 7.79
N ILE A 62 -8.67 7.23 8.21
CA ILE A 62 -7.67 8.12 7.60
C ILE A 62 -7.43 7.74 6.14
N MET A 63 -7.24 6.44 5.86
CA MET A 63 -7.01 5.98 4.49
C MET A 63 -8.19 6.22 3.56
N ARG A 64 -9.43 6.10 4.07
CA ARG A 64 -10.63 6.47 3.33
C ARG A 64 -10.65 7.95 2.97
N GLN A 65 -10.28 8.83 3.89
CA GLN A 65 -10.19 10.27 3.61
C GLN A 65 -9.13 10.57 2.54
N ILE A 66 -7.92 10.04 2.69
CA ILE A 66 -6.83 10.18 1.70
C ILE A 66 -7.28 9.66 0.33
N SER A 67 -7.94 8.49 0.29
CA SER A 67 -8.41 7.90 -0.97
C SER A 67 -9.46 8.76 -1.66
N ASN A 68 -10.43 9.29 -0.90
CA ASN A 68 -11.46 10.18 -1.44
C ASN A 68 -10.86 11.45 -2.02
N VAL A 69 -9.88 12.06 -1.34
CA VAL A 69 -9.17 13.24 -1.83
C VAL A 69 -8.37 12.92 -3.09
N PHE A 70 -7.70 11.76 -3.14
CA PHE A 70 -6.93 11.35 -4.31
C PHE A 70 -7.81 11.14 -5.55
N VAL A 71 -8.98 10.50 -5.39
CA VAL A 71 -9.95 10.35 -6.49
C VAL A 71 -10.43 11.71 -6.99
N LYS A 72 -10.79 12.64 -6.08
CA LYS A 72 -11.17 14.01 -6.46
C LYS A 72 -10.08 14.76 -7.21
N ALA A 73 -8.82 14.61 -6.79
CA ALA A 73 -7.68 15.23 -7.47
C ALA A 73 -7.47 14.67 -8.88
N ALA A 74 -7.72 13.38 -9.10
CA ALA A 74 -7.70 12.77 -10.42
C ALA A 74 -8.86 13.25 -11.31
N GLU A 75 -10.07 13.33 -10.74
CA GLU A 75 -11.26 13.86 -11.42
C GLU A 75 -11.06 15.31 -11.87
N ALA A 76 -10.40 16.16 -11.05
CA ALA A 76 -10.11 17.56 -11.37
C ALA A 76 -9.21 17.75 -12.61
N VAL A 77 -8.53 16.68 -13.07
CA VAL A 77 -7.62 16.70 -14.23
C VAL A 77 -8.07 15.70 -15.31
N ASP A 78 -9.36 15.32 -15.28
CA ASP A 78 -10.00 14.38 -16.21
C ASP A 78 -9.26 13.04 -16.35
N LEU A 79 -8.60 12.59 -15.27
CA LEU A 79 -7.89 11.31 -15.26
C LEU A 79 -8.73 10.29 -14.48
N PRO A 80 -9.16 9.17 -15.10
CA PRO A 80 -9.87 8.14 -14.37
C PRO A 80 -8.93 7.49 -13.34
N LEU A 81 -9.40 7.33 -12.12
CA LEU A 81 -8.65 6.70 -11.04
C LEU A 81 -9.60 5.89 -10.15
N VAL A 82 -9.28 4.61 -9.94
CA VAL A 82 -9.90 3.79 -8.91
C VAL A 82 -8.89 3.52 -7.79
N ILE A 83 -9.39 3.45 -6.56
CA ILE A 83 -8.62 3.00 -5.40
C ILE A 83 -9.37 1.83 -4.78
N GLN A 84 -8.69 0.71 -4.59
CA GLN A 84 -9.29 -0.55 -4.14
C GLN A 84 -8.40 -1.28 -3.14
N GLY A 85 -8.96 -2.24 -2.42
CA GLY A 85 -8.24 -3.08 -1.46
C GLY A 85 -8.86 -3.04 -0.07
N MET A 86 -8.12 -3.56 0.90
CA MET A 86 -8.50 -3.45 2.31
C MET A 86 -8.19 -2.03 2.83
N PRO A 87 -8.94 -1.50 3.81
CA PRO A 87 -8.77 -0.13 4.28
C PRO A 87 -7.33 0.29 4.62
N THR A 88 -6.53 -0.63 5.15
CA THR A 88 -5.13 -0.37 5.55
C THR A 88 -4.07 -0.76 4.51
N ALA A 89 -4.50 -1.29 3.36
CA ALA A 89 -3.65 -1.76 2.27
C ALA A 89 -4.39 -1.61 0.94
N LEU A 90 -4.17 -0.47 0.31
CA LEU A 90 -4.87 -0.05 -0.91
C LEU A 90 -3.93 -0.06 -2.11
N VAL A 91 -4.52 -0.05 -3.29
CA VAL A 91 -3.84 0.15 -4.57
C VAL A 91 -4.67 1.10 -5.41
N TYR A 92 -4.00 2.02 -6.11
CA TYR A 92 -4.64 2.88 -7.10
C TYR A 92 -4.34 2.40 -8.52
N HIS A 93 -5.29 2.59 -9.43
CA HIS A 93 -5.14 2.33 -10.85
C HIS A 93 -5.76 3.46 -11.67
N SER A 94 -5.02 3.99 -12.64
CA SER A 94 -5.42 5.06 -13.55
C SER A 94 -6.42 4.61 -14.62
N GLN A 95 -7.56 4.08 -14.17
CA GLN A 95 -8.68 3.65 -14.99
C GLN A 95 -9.99 3.76 -14.21
N SER A 96 -11.13 3.59 -14.89
CA SER A 96 -12.46 3.81 -14.31
C SER A 96 -13.05 2.59 -13.59
N THR A 97 -12.47 1.40 -13.78
CA THR A 97 -13.01 0.16 -13.23
C THR A 97 -11.99 -0.56 -12.35
N PRO A 98 -12.44 -1.19 -11.24
CA PRO A 98 -11.54 -1.97 -10.40
C PRO A 98 -10.86 -3.11 -11.16
N VAL A 99 -9.58 -3.34 -10.89
CA VAL A 99 -8.82 -4.47 -11.41
C VAL A 99 -9.20 -5.73 -10.63
N THR A 100 -9.77 -6.73 -11.30
CA THR A 100 -10.15 -8.02 -10.67
C THR A 100 -9.22 -9.17 -11.04
N SER A 101 -8.36 -9.00 -12.05
CA SER A 101 -7.36 -9.97 -12.47
C SER A 101 -6.15 -9.26 -13.09
N SER A 102 -5.04 -9.99 -13.28
CA SER A 102 -3.79 -9.45 -13.85
C SER A 102 -3.99 -8.80 -15.22
N GLU A 103 -4.90 -9.35 -16.02
CA GLU A 103 -5.20 -8.89 -17.39
C GLU A 103 -5.86 -7.51 -17.39
N GLY A 104 -6.57 -7.17 -16.30
CA GLY A 104 -7.17 -5.84 -16.10
C GLY A 104 -6.17 -4.73 -15.82
N TYR A 105 -4.89 -5.06 -15.57
CA TYR A 105 -3.83 -4.09 -15.35
C TYR A 105 -2.94 -3.97 -16.61
N SER A 106 -3.47 -3.26 -17.61
CA SER A 106 -2.78 -3.07 -18.89
C SER A 106 -1.49 -2.27 -18.76
N ASP A 107 -0.61 -2.36 -19.75
CA ASP A 107 0.67 -1.63 -19.74
C ASP A 107 0.49 -0.11 -19.77
N LYS A 108 -0.57 0.37 -20.43
CA LYS A 108 -0.95 1.79 -20.38
C LYS A 108 -1.27 2.25 -18.96
N VAL A 109 -2.04 1.47 -18.21
CA VAL A 109 -2.41 1.79 -16.82
C VAL A 109 -1.17 1.72 -15.92
N LYS A 110 -0.34 0.68 -16.06
CA LYS A 110 0.95 0.58 -15.34
C LYS A 110 1.82 1.81 -15.57
N PHE A 111 1.90 2.26 -16.82
CA PHE A 111 2.73 3.39 -17.21
C PHE A 111 2.21 4.70 -16.61
N CYS A 112 0.91 4.95 -16.71
CA CYS A 112 0.28 6.12 -16.10
C CYS A 112 0.43 6.11 -14.57
N ASP A 113 0.24 4.95 -13.93
CA ASP A 113 0.42 4.78 -12.50
C ASP A 113 1.86 5.06 -12.03
N ILE A 114 2.86 4.65 -12.83
CA ILE A 114 4.28 4.97 -12.62
C ILE A 114 4.50 6.48 -12.70
N ILE A 115 3.94 7.16 -13.70
CA ILE A 115 4.07 8.62 -13.81
C ILE A 115 3.48 9.31 -12.57
N ILE A 116 2.25 8.95 -12.17
CA ILE A 116 1.62 9.50 -10.96
C ILE A 116 2.54 9.31 -9.75
N ARG A 117 3.10 8.11 -9.56
CA ARG A 117 4.03 7.82 -8.45
C ARG A 117 5.27 8.70 -8.49
N GLU A 118 5.94 8.77 -9.64
CA GLU A 118 7.23 9.46 -9.76
C GLU A 118 7.08 10.98 -9.66
N ILE A 119 5.99 11.54 -10.20
CA ILE A 119 5.70 12.97 -10.08
C ILE A 119 5.31 13.32 -8.64
N SER A 120 4.48 12.52 -7.97
CA SER A 120 4.05 12.76 -6.59
C SER A 120 5.22 12.91 -5.60
N LYS A 121 6.35 12.24 -5.85
CA LYS A 121 7.57 12.39 -5.03
C LYS A 121 8.08 13.83 -4.98
N ARG A 122 7.93 14.59 -6.06
CA ARG A 122 8.34 16.02 -6.13
C ARG A 122 7.49 16.90 -5.23
N TYR A 123 6.31 16.42 -4.86
CA TYR A 123 5.37 17.05 -3.95
C TYR A 123 5.44 16.42 -2.55
N GLY A 124 6.49 15.62 -2.24
CA GLY A 124 6.66 14.99 -0.93
C GLY A 124 5.71 13.82 -0.66
N ILE A 125 4.97 13.34 -1.66
CA ILE A 125 4.07 12.19 -1.54
C ILE A 125 4.76 10.97 -2.14
N GLN A 126 5.06 9.99 -1.29
CA GLN A 126 5.71 8.74 -1.71
C GLN A 126 4.73 7.58 -1.66
N PHE A 127 4.31 7.09 -2.83
CA PHE A 127 3.61 5.81 -2.94
C PHE A 127 4.62 4.66 -3.03
N SER A 128 4.17 3.48 -2.59
CA SER A 128 4.94 2.24 -2.73
C SER A 128 5.04 1.83 -4.22
N PRO A 129 6.05 1.04 -4.62
CA PRO A 129 6.05 0.40 -5.93
C PRO A 129 4.73 -0.35 -6.20
N LEU A 130 4.37 -0.46 -7.48
CA LEU A 130 3.10 -1.06 -7.92
C LEU A 130 1.84 -0.35 -7.37
N SER A 131 1.93 0.98 -7.21
CA SER A 131 0.77 1.85 -6.93
C SER A 131 0.10 1.60 -5.57
N ARG A 132 0.83 1.02 -4.60
CA ARG A 132 0.25 0.65 -3.31
C ARG A 132 0.36 1.78 -2.28
N ILE A 133 -0.65 1.82 -1.41
CA ILE A 133 -0.77 2.77 -0.31
C ILE A 133 -1.01 1.97 0.97
N TYR A 134 -0.14 2.18 1.96
CA TYR A 134 -0.20 1.47 3.24
C TYR A 134 -0.33 2.46 4.37
N SER A 135 -1.26 2.19 5.28
CA SER A 135 -1.35 2.94 6.53
C SER A 135 -0.34 2.45 7.56
N ASN A 136 -0.09 3.27 8.58
CA ASN A 136 0.61 2.87 9.79
C ASN A 136 -0.09 3.46 11.03
N LEU A 137 0.26 2.95 12.22
CA LEU A 137 -0.39 3.32 13.49
C LEU A 137 -0.18 4.79 13.90
N LEU A 138 0.82 5.47 13.34
CA LEU A 138 1.14 6.87 13.66
C LEU A 138 0.40 7.87 12.78
N MET A 139 -0.32 7.41 11.77
CA MET A 139 -1.08 8.31 10.90
C MET A 139 -2.13 9.08 11.67
N SER A 140 -2.33 10.32 11.28
CA SER A 140 -3.21 11.28 11.91
C SER A 140 -3.94 12.14 10.87
N GLN A 141 -4.73 13.10 11.34
CA GLN A 141 -5.36 14.08 10.47
C GLN A 141 -4.36 15.04 9.81
N ASP A 142 -3.14 15.15 10.34
CA ASP A 142 -2.10 15.98 9.75
C ASP A 142 -1.62 15.37 8.42
N ASP A 143 -1.60 14.04 8.32
CA ASP A 143 -1.29 13.33 7.06
C ASP A 143 -2.37 13.56 6.00
N VAL A 144 -3.64 13.61 6.40
CA VAL A 144 -4.76 13.91 5.49
C VAL A 144 -4.61 15.31 4.91
N ARG A 145 -4.38 16.31 5.78
CA ARG A 145 -4.18 17.71 5.35
C ARG A 145 -2.93 17.86 4.50
N PHE A 146 -1.83 17.23 4.90
CA PHE A 146 -0.58 17.23 4.13
C PHE A 146 -0.81 16.71 2.70
N PHE A 147 -1.54 15.60 2.57
CA PHE A 147 -1.87 15.00 1.29
C PHE A 147 -2.79 15.89 0.46
N GLU A 148 -3.87 16.40 1.04
CA GLU A 148 -4.85 17.27 0.37
C GLU A 148 -4.24 18.55 -0.19
N GLU A 149 -3.36 19.19 0.56
CA GLU A 149 -2.64 20.41 0.13
C GLU A 149 -1.73 20.20 -1.10
N ARG A 150 -1.39 18.95 -1.46
CA ARG A 150 -0.31 18.65 -2.42
C ARG A 150 -0.74 17.77 -3.59
N ILE A 151 -1.71 16.88 -3.39
CA ILE A 151 -2.06 15.88 -4.39
C ILE A 151 -2.70 16.49 -5.65
N PHE A 152 -3.43 17.60 -5.53
CA PHE A 152 -4.03 18.27 -6.69
C PHE A 152 -2.96 18.78 -7.66
N ASP A 153 -1.97 19.52 -7.16
CA ASP A 153 -0.86 20.01 -7.98
C ASP A 153 -0.02 18.84 -8.55
N ALA A 154 0.16 17.78 -7.77
CA ALA A 154 0.84 16.58 -8.23
C ALA A 154 0.10 15.91 -9.40
N MET A 155 -1.23 15.83 -9.32
CA MET A 155 -2.07 15.25 -10.37
C MET A 155 -2.13 16.12 -11.62
N GLU A 156 -2.14 17.45 -11.47
CA GLU A 156 -2.06 18.37 -12.61
C GLU A 156 -0.74 18.19 -13.37
N ASN A 157 0.37 18.05 -12.65
CA ASN A 157 1.68 17.81 -13.26
C ASN A 157 1.77 16.41 -13.90
N ALA A 158 1.29 15.38 -13.19
CA ALA A 158 1.24 14.02 -13.71
C ALA A 158 0.41 13.95 -15.00
N ARG A 159 -0.71 14.66 -15.06
CA ARG A 159 -1.57 14.72 -16.25
C ARG A 159 -0.82 15.31 -17.45
N LYS A 160 -0.12 16.43 -17.27
CA LYS A 160 0.70 17.04 -18.33
C LYS A 160 1.73 16.06 -18.89
N VAL A 161 2.41 15.31 -18.03
CA VAL A 161 3.42 14.32 -18.44
C VAL A 161 2.78 13.12 -19.16
N ILE A 162 1.65 12.62 -18.67
CA ILE A 162 0.88 11.54 -19.31
C ILE A 162 0.46 11.96 -20.72
N ASP A 163 -0.11 13.16 -20.90
CA ASP A 163 -0.55 13.65 -22.19
C ASP A 163 0.61 13.80 -23.18
N ILE A 164 1.76 14.31 -22.75
CA ILE A 164 2.95 14.43 -23.61
C ILE A 164 3.44 13.05 -24.05
N THR A 165 3.47 12.09 -23.13
CA THR A 165 4.06 10.78 -23.39
C THR A 165 3.15 9.92 -24.27
N LEU A 166 1.84 9.91 -24.00
CA LEU A 166 0.88 9.13 -24.77
C LEU A 166 0.60 9.74 -26.15
N LYS A 167 0.66 11.07 -26.32
CA LYS A 167 0.58 11.68 -27.67
C LYS A 167 1.72 11.23 -28.58
N GLY A 168 2.88 10.88 -28.02
CA GLY A 168 4.02 10.36 -28.76
C GLY A 168 3.83 8.93 -29.32
N GLU A 169 2.97 8.12 -28.70
CA GLU A 169 2.79 6.70 -29.07
C GLU A 169 1.71 6.45 -30.14
N PHE A 170 0.75 7.37 -30.34
CA PHE A 170 -0.35 7.20 -31.31
C PHE A 170 -0.23 8.08 -32.56
N THR A 171 0.95 8.69 -32.80
CA THR A 171 1.25 9.49 -34.01
C THR A 171 2.24 8.79 -34.95
N LYS A 172 2.29 7.44 -34.93
CA LYS A 172 3.02 6.61 -35.90
C LYS A 172 2.12 5.54 -36.47
#